data_AF-A0A7X9DS29-F1
#
_entry.id   AF-A0A7X9DS29-F1
#
_cell.length_a   1.000
_cell.length_b   1.000
_cell.length_c   1.000
_cell.angle_alpha   90.00
_cell.angle_beta   90.00
_cell.angle_gamma   90.00
#
_symmetry.space_group_name_H-M   'P 1'
#
loop_
_entity.id
_entity.type
_entity.pdbx_description
1 polymer ?
#
loop_
_entity_poly.entity_id
_entity_poly.type
_entity_poly.pdbx_seq_one_letter_code
_entity_poly.pdbx_strand_id
1 'polypeptide(L)'
;ESFANVDLGYLSFLLFIAVIAAMVQLIEMVVEKFFPALYNALGIFLPLIAVNCAILGGSLFMQEREYGSVVEATVYGLGAGTGWALAIMVLAAIREKTRYSQIPAPLKGLGIAFIMTGLLAIAFMGFMGIKL
;
A
#
# COMPACT_ATOMS: atom_id res chain seq x y z
N GLU A 1 -35.72 -17.13 10.52
CA GLU A 1 -34.78 -17.22 11.67
C GLU A 1 -33.69 -18.31 11.52
N SER A 2 -33.53 -18.96 10.35
CA SER A 2 -32.54 -20.04 10.16
C SER A 2 -31.10 -19.58 9.82
N PHE A 3 -30.86 -18.28 9.63
CA PHE A 3 -29.55 -17.75 9.17
C PHE A 3 -28.75 -17.03 10.28
N ALA A 4 -29.26 -16.99 11.52
CA ALA A 4 -28.60 -16.26 12.62
C ALA A 4 -27.30 -16.91 13.13
N ASN A 5 -27.08 -18.20 12.81
CA ASN A 5 -25.90 -18.97 13.25
C ASN A 5 -24.96 -19.35 12.08
N VAL A 6 -25.12 -18.73 10.91
CA VAL A 6 -24.17 -18.94 9.80
C VAL A 6 -22.99 -18.02 10.03
N ASP A 7 -21.80 -18.61 10.20
CA ASP A 7 -20.56 -17.85 10.29
C ASP A 7 -20.23 -17.21 8.93
N LEU A 8 -20.45 -15.91 8.84
CA LEU A 8 -20.21 -15.09 7.64
C LEU A 8 -18.77 -14.54 7.60
N GLY A 9 -17.87 -15.03 8.46
CA GLY A 9 -16.48 -14.57 8.52
C GLY A 9 -15.75 -14.59 7.18
N TYR A 10 -16.06 -15.57 6.32
CA TYR A 10 -15.48 -15.70 4.98
C TYR A 10 -15.87 -14.56 4.02
N LEU A 11 -17.02 -13.88 4.24
CA LEU A 11 -17.41 -12.72 3.44
C LEU A 11 -16.60 -11.47 3.78
N SER A 12 -15.95 -11.42 4.93
CA SER A 12 -15.20 -10.23 5.37
C SER A 12 -14.14 -9.83 4.35
N PHE A 13 -13.36 -10.80 3.84
CA PHE A 13 -12.35 -10.56 2.80
C PHE A 13 -12.96 -10.00 1.52
N LEU A 14 -14.10 -10.55 1.09
CA LEU A 14 -14.81 -10.10 -0.11
C LEU A 14 -15.34 -8.68 0.07
N LEU A 15 -15.88 -8.36 1.25
CA LEU A 15 -16.35 -7.02 1.60
C LEU A 15 -15.20 -5.99 1.59
N PHE A 16 -14.04 -6.30 2.18
CA PHE A 16 -12.89 -5.39 2.13
C PHE A 16 -12.43 -5.12 0.70
N ILE A 17 -12.27 -6.16 -0.11
CA ILE A 17 -11.84 -6.01 -1.50
C ILE A 17 -12.87 -5.19 -2.29
N ALA A 18 -14.16 -5.45 -2.12
CA ALA A 18 -15.22 -4.70 -2.81
C ALA A 18 -15.24 -3.21 -2.42
N VAL A 19 -15.10 -2.89 -1.13
CA VAL A 19 -15.05 -1.50 -0.65
C VAL A 19 -13.79 -0.78 -1.16
N ILE A 20 -12.63 -1.44 -1.13
CA ILE A 20 -11.39 -0.88 -1.66
C ILE A 20 -11.51 -0.65 -3.17
N ALA A 21 -12.03 -1.62 -3.92
CA ALA A 21 -12.24 -1.49 -5.37
C ALA A 21 -13.16 -0.31 -5.72
N ALA A 22 -14.28 -0.14 -5.01
CA ALA A 22 -15.16 0.99 -5.21
C ALA A 22 -14.49 2.34 -4.92
N MET A 23 -13.66 2.42 -3.87
CA MET A 23 -12.89 3.64 -3.55
C MET A 23 -11.80 3.93 -4.58
N VAL A 24 -11.06 2.91 -5.03
CA VAL A 24 -10.03 3.05 -6.06
C VAL A 24 -10.65 3.47 -7.40
N GLN A 25 -11.84 2.96 -7.73
CA GLN A 25 -12.57 3.38 -8.93
C GLN A 25 -12.93 4.87 -8.88
N LEU A 26 -13.34 5.38 -7.72
CA LEU A 26 -13.60 6.81 -7.54
C LEU A 26 -12.32 7.62 -7.76
N ILE A 27 -11.19 7.17 -7.20
CA ILE A 27 -9.88 7.82 -7.38
C ILE A 27 -9.47 7.82 -8.85
N GLU A 28 -9.70 6.74 -9.58
CA GLU A 28 -9.40 6.66 -11.02
C GLU A 28 -10.10 7.78 -11.81
N MET A 29 -11.41 7.95 -11.60
CA MET A 29 -12.18 9.02 -12.24
C MET A 29 -11.69 10.42 -11.85
N VAL A 30 -11.26 10.61 -10.60
CA VAL A 30 -10.71 11.88 -10.11
C VAL A 30 -9.34 12.17 -10.77
N VAL A 31 -8.45 11.18 -10.85
CA VAL A 31 -7.11 11.34 -11.42
C VAL A 31 -7.18 11.60 -12.92
N GLU A 32 -8.08 10.93 -13.65
CA GLU A 32 -8.30 11.19 -15.08
C GLU A 32 -8.68 12.65 -15.34
N LYS A 33 -9.54 13.23 -14.48
CA LYS A 33 -10.03 14.60 -14.63
C LYS A 33 -9.02 15.67 -14.22
N PHE A 34 -8.32 15.49 -13.10
CA PHE A 34 -7.46 16.53 -12.53
C PHE A 34 -5.98 16.38 -12.94
N PHE A 35 -5.50 15.16 -13.19
CA PHE A 35 -4.08 14.86 -13.44
C PHE A 35 -3.87 13.93 -14.64
N PRO A 36 -4.18 14.38 -15.87
CA PRO A 36 -4.08 13.53 -17.07
C PRO A 36 -2.65 13.05 -17.36
N ALA A 37 -1.62 13.81 -16.95
CA ALA A 37 -0.23 13.38 -17.07
C ALA A 37 0.09 12.15 -16.20
N LEU A 38 -0.48 12.07 -14.98
CA LEU A 38 -0.27 10.96 -14.06
C LEU A 38 -1.06 9.73 -14.49
N TYR A 39 -2.28 9.91 -15.00
CA TYR A 39 -3.09 8.84 -15.57
C TYR A 39 -2.35 8.13 -16.72
N ASN A 40 -1.74 8.89 -17.62
CA ASN A 40 -0.95 8.34 -18.72
C ASN A 40 0.34 7.64 -18.26
N ALA A 41 0.94 8.09 -17.15
CA ALA A 41 2.18 7.51 -16.61
C ALA A 41 1.94 6.23 -15.80
N LEU A 42 0.86 6.17 -15.00
CA LEU A 42 0.51 5.00 -14.20
C LEU A 42 -0.30 3.97 -14.99
N GLY A 43 -1.14 4.39 -15.95
CA GLY A 43 -1.92 3.51 -16.82
C GLY A 43 -2.56 2.33 -16.07
N ILE A 44 -2.17 1.11 -16.44
CA ILE A 44 -2.67 -0.16 -15.88
C ILE A 44 -2.44 -0.28 -14.36
N PHE A 45 -1.51 0.48 -13.77
CA PHE A 45 -1.24 0.39 -12.34
C PHE A 45 -2.35 1.02 -11.46
N LEU A 46 -3.22 1.88 -11.99
CA LEU A 46 -4.32 2.49 -11.21
C LEU A 46 -5.32 1.43 -10.69
N PRO A 47 -5.88 0.55 -11.55
CA PRO A 47 -6.75 -0.53 -11.07
C PRO A 47 -6.05 -1.53 -10.14
N LEU A 48 -4.73 -1.74 -10.33
CA LEU A 48 -3.94 -2.63 -9.47
C LEU A 48 -3.77 -2.10 -8.02
N ILE A 49 -4.11 -0.83 -7.75
CA ILE A 49 -4.14 -0.29 -6.38
C ILE A 49 -5.19 -1.03 -5.54
N ALA A 50 -6.29 -1.50 -6.15
CA ALA A 50 -7.36 -2.19 -5.43
C ALA A 50 -6.90 -3.49 -4.74
N VAL A 51 -5.85 -4.12 -5.28
CA VAL A 51 -5.26 -5.36 -4.76
C VAL A 51 -3.92 -5.12 -4.07
N ASN A 52 -3.62 -3.89 -3.69
CA ASN A 52 -2.38 -3.56 -3.00
C ASN A 52 -2.29 -4.26 -1.64
N CYS A 53 -1.18 -4.95 -1.40
CA CYS A 53 -0.96 -5.73 -0.18
C CYS A 53 -0.90 -4.88 1.10
N ALA A 54 -0.42 -3.64 1.04
CA ALA A 54 -0.36 -2.76 2.20
C ALA A 54 -1.76 -2.22 2.56
N ILE A 55 -2.61 -1.92 1.57
CA ILE A 55 -3.99 -1.46 1.80
C ILE A 55 -4.84 -2.58 2.40
N LEU A 56 -4.82 -3.77 1.79
CA LEU A 56 -5.54 -4.93 2.30
C LEU A 56 -5.02 -5.31 3.71
N GLY A 57 -3.69 -5.44 3.87
CA GLY A 57 -3.08 -5.79 5.16
C GLY A 57 -3.39 -4.78 6.26
N GLY A 58 -3.39 -3.48 5.95
CA GLY A 58 -3.81 -2.42 6.88
C GLY A 58 -5.24 -2.60 7.36
N SER A 59 -6.18 -2.89 6.44
CA SER A 59 -7.58 -3.12 6.79
C SER A 59 -7.80 -4.38 7.65
N LEU A 60 -7.04 -5.44 7.38
CA LEU A 60 -7.11 -6.68 8.16
C LEU A 60 -6.51 -6.51 9.57
N PHE A 61 -5.37 -5.83 9.70
CA PHE A 61 -4.81 -5.52 11.01
C PHE A 61 -5.70 -4.60 11.83
N MET A 62 -6.47 -3.72 11.19
CA MET A 62 -7.46 -2.90 11.89
C MET A 62 -8.59 -3.74 12.48
N GLN A 63 -9.05 -4.77 11.74
CA GLN A 63 -10.06 -5.72 12.22
C GLN A 63 -9.51 -6.60 13.35
N GLU A 64 -8.30 -7.14 13.21
CA GLU A 64 -7.69 -8.04 14.20
C GLU A 64 -7.35 -7.33 15.53
N ARG A 65 -7.08 -6.02 15.48
CA ARG A 65 -6.79 -5.19 16.66
C ARG A 65 -8.05 -4.66 17.37
N GLU A 66 -9.24 -4.98 16.88
CA GLU A 66 -10.53 -4.60 17.48
C GLU A 66 -10.65 -3.11 17.85
N TYR A 67 -10.20 -2.21 16.97
CA TYR A 67 -10.33 -0.76 17.22
C TYR A 67 -11.81 -0.36 17.34
N GLY A 68 -12.27 -0.14 18.58
CA GLY A 68 -13.68 0.11 18.90
C GLY A 68 -14.18 1.52 18.57
N SER A 69 -13.29 2.44 18.16
CA SER A 69 -13.66 3.83 17.86
C SER A 69 -13.26 4.24 16.44
N VAL A 70 -14.18 4.93 15.74
CA VAL A 70 -13.97 5.44 14.38
C VAL A 70 -12.78 6.42 14.31
N VAL A 71 -12.55 7.14 15.41
CA VAL A 71 -11.43 8.10 15.52
C VAL A 71 -10.09 7.36 15.50
N GLU A 72 -9.96 6.28 16.27
CA GLU A 72 -8.73 5.49 16.31
C GLU A 72 -8.47 4.77 14.98
N ALA A 73 -9.51 4.23 14.36
CA ALA A 73 -9.42 3.64 13.02
C ALA A 73 -8.93 4.64 11.96
N THR A 74 -9.41 5.90 12.03
CA THR A 74 -9.00 6.96 11.09
C THR A 74 -7.54 7.35 11.30
N VAL A 75 -7.12 7.51 12.58
CA VAL A 75 -5.72 7.83 12.91
C VAL A 75 -4.79 6.70 12.49
N TYR A 76 -5.18 5.45 12.71
CA TYR A 76 -4.41 4.28 12.26
C TYR A 76 -4.28 4.23 10.73
N GLY A 77 -5.39 4.45 10.00
CA GLY A 77 -5.37 4.49 8.54
C GLY A 77 -4.48 5.60 7.98
N LEU A 78 -4.55 6.81 8.55
CA LEU A 78 -3.68 7.93 8.17
C LEU A 78 -2.21 7.66 8.53
N GLY A 79 -1.93 7.07 9.70
CA GLY A 79 -0.58 6.69 10.09
C GLY A 79 0.03 5.62 9.18
N ALA A 80 -0.73 4.57 8.86
CA ALA A 80 -0.28 3.51 7.95
C ALA A 80 -0.06 4.04 6.52
N GLY A 81 -0.98 4.88 6.02
CA GLY A 81 -0.87 5.49 4.69
C GLY A 81 0.32 6.44 4.57
N THR A 82 0.56 7.28 5.58
CA THR A 82 1.72 8.18 5.60
C THR A 82 3.04 7.42 5.71
N GLY A 83 3.11 6.35 6.51
CA GLY A 83 4.26 5.46 6.58
C GLY A 83 4.58 4.81 5.22
N TRP A 84 3.56 4.33 4.51
CA TRP A 84 3.73 3.76 3.17
C TRP A 84 4.21 4.81 2.14
N ALA A 85 3.64 6.02 2.18
CA ALA A 85 4.07 7.13 1.34
C ALA A 85 5.55 7.50 1.58
N LEU A 86 5.98 7.57 2.84
CA LEU A 86 7.38 7.81 3.20
C LEU A 86 8.31 6.72 2.65
N ALA A 87 7.93 5.45 2.78
CA ALA A 87 8.73 4.34 2.26
C ALA A 87 8.93 4.43 0.73
N ILE A 88 7.87 4.76 -0.01
CA ILE A 88 7.96 4.92 -1.47
C ILE A 88 8.79 6.15 -1.85
N MET A 89 8.64 7.27 -1.14
CA MET A 89 9.46 8.47 -1.40
C MET A 89 10.95 8.19 -1.19
N VAL A 90 11.31 7.47 -0.12
CA VAL A 90 12.70 7.06 0.12
C VAL A 90 13.19 6.13 -1.00
N LEU A 91 12.38 5.16 -1.41
CA LEU A 91 12.75 4.26 -2.51
C LEU A 91 12.94 5.03 -3.84
N ALA A 92 12.08 6.02 -4.13
CA ALA A 92 12.20 6.87 -5.32
C ALA A 92 13.49 7.69 -5.29
N ALA A 93 13.80 8.34 -4.16
CA ALA A 93 15.04 9.12 -4.00
C ALA A 93 16.30 8.25 -4.18
N ILE A 94 16.29 7.04 -3.62
CA ILE A 94 17.38 6.07 -3.79
C ILE A 94 17.51 5.64 -5.26
N ARG A 95 16.40 5.39 -5.96
CA ARG A 95 16.41 5.01 -7.38
C ARG A 95 16.96 6.12 -8.27
N GLU A 96 16.60 7.37 -7.99
CA GLU A 96 17.13 8.53 -8.71
C GLU A 96 18.64 8.66 -8.51
N LYS A 97 19.13 8.54 -7.27
CA LYS A 97 20.57 8.57 -6.97
C LYS A 97 21.34 7.42 -7.64
N THR A 98 20.77 6.23 -7.63
CA THR A 98 21.38 5.03 -8.23
C THR A 98 21.50 5.15 -9.75
N ARG A 99 20.63 5.92 -10.41
CA ARG A 99 20.69 6.17 -11.86
C ARG A 99 21.99 6.84 -12.30
N TYR A 100 22.60 7.65 -11.44
CA TYR A 100 23.89 8.31 -11.70
C TYR A 100 25.11 7.43 -11.38
N SER A 101 24.89 6.23 -10.85
CA SER A 101 25.95 5.30 -10.43
C SER A 101 26.28 4.28 -11.53
N GLN A 102 27.51 3.78 -11.56
CA GLN A 102 27.93 2.75 -12.51
C GLN A 102 27.45 1.36 -12.07
N ILE A 103 26.22 1.02 -12.43
CA ILE A 103 25.63 -0.29 -12.16
C ILE A 103 26.08 -1.29 -13.25
N PRO A 104 26.46 -2.54 -12.91
CA PRO A 104 26.77 -3.58 -13.89
C PRO A 104 25.60 -3.79 -14.87
N ALA A 105 25.88 -3.91 -16.17
CA ALA A 105 24.87 -4.05 -17.22
C ALA A 105 23.76 -5.09 -16.93
N PRO A 106 24.03 -6.30 -16.39
CA PRO A 106 22.97 -7.28 -16.13
C PRO A 106 22.06 -6.96 -14.94
N LEU A 107 22.44 -6.03 -14.05
CA LEU A 107 21.67 -5.67 -12.85
C LEU A 107 20.86 -4.38 -13.01
N LYS A 108 20.96 -3.71 -14.17
CA LYS A 108 20.23 -2.46 -14.43
C LYS A 108 18.72 -2.71 -14.50
N GLY A 109 17.96 -1.86 -13.79
CA GLY A 109 16.50 -1.93 -13.77
C GLY A 109 15.96 -2.74 -12.59
N LEU A 110 15.34 -3.89 -12.87
CA LEU A 110 14.62 -4.69 -11.88
C LEU A 110 15.56 -5.31 -10.83
N GLY A 111 16.72 -5.84 -11.23
CA GLY A 111 17.66 -6.51 -10.32
C GLY A 111 18.13 -5.60 -9.19
N ILE A 112 18.60 -4.39 -9.52
CA ILE A 112 19.00 -3.42 -8.49
C ILE A 112 17.80 -2.92 -7.67
N ALA A 113 16.60 -2.79 -8.26
CA ALA A 113 15.42 -2.39 -7.50
C ALA A 113 15.10 -3.38 -6.37
N PHE A 114 15.19 -4.69 -6.63
CA PHE A 114 15.00 -5.72 -5.59
C PHE A 114 16.07 -5.65 -4.49
N ILE A 115 17.34 -5.45 -4.87
CA ILE A 115 18.43 -5.29 -3.89
C ILE A 115 18.20 -4.04 -3.03
N MET A 116 17.83 -2.90 -3.64
CA MET A 116 17.55 -1.67 -2.91
C MET A 116 16.36 -1.83 -1.97
N THR A 117 15.28 -2.51 -2.39
CA THR A 117 14.15 -2.79 -1.50
C THR A 117 14.54 -3.67 -0.33
N GLY A 118 15.42 -4.66 -0.53
CA GLY A 118 15.94 -5.51 0.55
C GLY A 118 16.79 -4.73 1.55
N LEU A 119 17.70 -3.87 1.07
CA LEU A 119 18.50 -2.99 1.92
C LEU A 119 17.62 -1.99 2.69
N LEU A 120 16.58 -1.46 2.05
CA LEU A 120 15.61 -0.58 2.69
C LEU A 120 14.83 -1.31 3.79
N ALA A 121 14.45 -2.57 3.58
CA ALA A 121 13.79 -3.39 4.60
C ALA A 121 14.70 -3.61 5.83
N ILE A 122 16.01 -3.86 5.62
CA ILE A 122 16.99 -3.97 6.72
C ILE A 122 17.10 -2.64 7.48
N ALA A 123 17.06 -1.50 6.79
CA ALA A 123 17.08 -0.19 7.45
C ALA A 123 15.83 0.01 8.34
N PHE A 124 14.65 -0.39 7.85
CA PHE A 124 13.41 -0.30 8.63
C PHE A 124 13.32 -1.29 9.79
N MET A 125 14.01 -2.44 9.72
CA MET A 125 14.10 -3.36 10.87
C MET A 125 14.73 -2.72 12.10
N GLY A 126 15.54 -1.67 11.93
CA GLY A 126 16.09 -0.89 13.05
C GLY A 126 15.02 -0.23 13.94
N PHE A 127 13.81 0.01 13.41
CA PHE A 127 12.71 0.59 14.17
C PHE A 127 11.85 -0.43 14.93
N MET A 128 12.03 -1.74 14.71
CA MET A 128 11.22 -2.78 15.36
C MET A 128 11.41 -2.84 16.89
N GLY A 129 12.46 -2.21 17.43
CA GLY A 129 12.71 -2.14 18.88
C GLY A 129 11.94 -1.03 19.60
N ILE A 130 11.29 -0.12 18.87
CA ILE A 130 10.55 1.00 19.48
C ILE A 130 9.16 0.49 19.90
N LYS A 131 8.98 0.33 21.22
CA LYS A 131 7.66 0.11 21.81
C LYS A 131 7.11 1.46 22.27
N LEU A 132 5.94 1.85 21.75
CA LEU A 132 5.11 2.89 22.35
C LEU A 132 4.22 2.27 23.43
#